data_AF-A0A5N4ARP6-F1
#
_entry.id   AF-A0A5N4ARP6-F1
#
_cell.length_a   1.000
_cell.length_b   1.000
_cell.length_c   1.000
_cell.angle_alpha   90.00
_cell.angle_beta   90.00
_cell.angle_gamma   90.00
#
_symmetry.space_group_name_H-M   'P 1'
#
loop_
_entity.id
_entity.type
_entity.pdbx_description
1 polymer ?
#
loop_
_entity_poly.entity_id
_entity_poly.type
_entity_poly.pdbx_seq_one_letter_code
_entity_poly.pdbx_strand_id
1 'polypeptide(L)'
;MLIKVVTLSLLLSSLTHCSNDLVDYYVELIQNESQRAYHGLPTDASEFRSLDNSPMHYGKFDYIIVGGGSAGAVIANRLSENPKRKVLLIEAGGLETNFTEIPSVNVFSMGLEFNWNYNTTPQSKACLGMFNEECSYPVGKGLGGTSIINALMYVRGNRRDFDNWYLQGNPGWAYKDVLRYFIKSERSHVNGDVGYHGYDGCLNVEYSKPASLELEAFLQANIQLGRKVVDYNGREQLGVAQTQHNTKNGRRHSTWRAFLQPVIDRPNLEVVTHSLVTKILINKEKKAYGVVLSGNGRLRYATVEKEVVVSAGSIASPQLLMLSGIGPRQHLENHGISVIEHLSVGDNFQDHATYFALHFTTNYSEPDPELEQNVRDYLNASGPLTIPGNSQGLGFFRTKLSKIPGYPDIELIMNPSVSTGTTTQQVYHYNDEVMDTIYKNMNPSNTFSIYVMLLHPKSRGSVRLKSKSPYEYPLINPKFFSDAENEDIETMYQGIKLAMEIVNTAPFHRIGAKPLYAPLPACRRYRYLSRKYWYCQIRHLASHIYHPVGTCKMGPNPFKGAVVDHELKVHGVGNLRVADASIIPEATSGHTNAVAIMIGEKLSDLIKATYD
;
A
#
# COMPACT_ATOMS: atom_id res chain seq x y z
N MET A 1 -43.02 -37.84 -33.61
CA MET A 1 -42.11 -36.69 -33.82
C MET A 1 -42.79 -35.46 -33.23
N LEU A 2 -42.04 -34.55 -32.60
CA LEU A 2 -42.47 -33.35 -31.85
C LEU A 2 -42.88 -33.53 -30.37
N ILE A 3 -41.89 -33.52 -29.47
CA ILE A 3 -41.86 -32.67 -28.25
C ILE A 3 -40.37 -32.42 -27.93
N LYS A 4 -39.83 -31.24 -28.24
CA LYS A 4 -38.56 -30.67 -27.72
C LYS A 4 -38.20 -29.36 -28.45
N VAL A 5 -38.85 -28.22 -28.15
CA VAL A 5 -38.33 -26.88 -28.52
C VAL A 5 -38.68 -25.77 -27.51
N VAL A 6 -39.66 -25.91 -26.61
CA VAL A 6 -40.20 -24.73 -25.87
C VAL A 6 -39.44 -24.34 -24.58
N THR A 7 -38.45 -25.10 -24.10
CA THR A 7 -37.78 -24.83 -22.82
C THR A 7 -36.49 -23.99 -22.88
N LEU A 8 -35.94 -23.66 -24.06
CA LEU A 8 -34.68 -22.90 -24.14
C LEU A 8 -34.90 -21.38 -24.10
N SER A 9 -35.98 -20.88 -24.69
CA SER A 9 -36.23 -19.45 -24.89
C SER A 9 -36.54 -18.69 -23.59
N LEU A 10 -37.27 -19.32 -22.65
CA LEU A 10 -37.63 -18.73 -21.35
C LEU A 10 -36.44 -18.64 -20.39
N LEU A 11 -35.52 -19.62 -20.44
CA LEU A 11 -34.26 -19.62 -19.70
C LEU A 11 -33.29 -18.55 -20.24
N LEU A 12 -33.23 -18.40 -21.57
CA LEU A 12 -32.47 -17.33 -22.22
C LEU A 12 -33.01 -15.94 -21.84
N SER A 13 -34.33 -15.72 -21.87
CA SER A 13 -34.91 -14.43 -21.48
C SER A 13 -34.71 -14.09 -20.00
N SER A 14 -34.77 -15.07 -19.09
CA SER A 14 -34.51 -14.83 -17.66
C SER A 14 -33.03 -14.56 -17.38
N LEU A 15 -32.12 -15.21 -18.11
CA LEU A 15 -30.67 -14.97 -18.00
C LEU A 15 -30.29 -13.60 -18.58
N THR A 16 -30.88 -13.17 -19.70
CA THR A 16 -30.63 -11.84 -20.27
C THR A 16 -31.19 -10.73 -19.39
N HIS A 17 -32.36 -10.93 -18.76
CA HIS A 17 -32.94 -9.95 -17.85
C HIS A 17 -32.07 -9.77 -16.59
N CYS A 18 -31.69 -10.89 -15.96
CA CYS A 18 -30.81 -10.89 -14.79
C CYS A 18 -29.41 -10.32 -15.10
N SER A 19 -28.92 -10.52 -16.34
CA SER A 19 -27.65 -9.91 -16.79
C SER A 19 -27.73 -8.39 -16.97
N ASN A 20 -28.88 -7.83 -17.36
CA ASN A 20 -29.05 -6.39 -17.48
C ASN A 20 -29.23 -5.74 -16.10
N ASP A 21 -29.99 -6.37 -15.19
CA ASP A 21 -30.15 -5.88 -13.82
C ASP A 21 -28.79 -5.75 -13.08
N LEU A 22 -27.87 -6.69 -13.32
CA LEU A 22 -26.53 -6.64 -12.73
C LEU A 22 -25.67 -5.52 -13.34
N VAL A 23 -25.81 -5.24 -14.63
CA VAL A 23 -25.10 -4.15 -15.30
C VAL A 23 -25.60 -2.81 -14.73
N ASP A 24 -26.91 -2.62 -14.68
CA ASP A 24 -27.54 -1.41 -14.14
C ASP A 24 -27.10 -1.16 -12.69
N TYR A 25 -27.07 -2.22 -11.85
CA TYR A 25 -26.54 -2.14 -10.49
C TYR A 25 -25.11 -1.59 -10.42
N TYR A 26 -24.19 -2.09 -11.25
CA TYR A 26 -22.79 -1.62 -11.24
C TYR A 26 -22.64 -0.24 -11.85
N VAL A 27 -23.44 0.13 -12.86
CA VAL A 27 -23.47 1.48 -13.42
C VAL A 27 -23.87 2.49 -12.34
N GLU A 28 -24.99 2.24 -11.66
CA GLU A 28 -25.47 3.09 -10.56
C GLU A 28 -24.46 3.14 -9.41
N LEU A 29 -23.90 2.00 -9.03
CA LEU A 29 -22.89 1.91 -7.98
C LEU A 29 -21.66 2.77 -8.31
N ILE A 30 -21.12 2.66 -9.52
CA ILE A 30 -19.94 3.43 -9.93
C ILE A 30 -20.25 4.92 -9.94
N GLN A 31 -21.40 5.33 -10.49
CA GLN A 31 -21.80 6.73 -10.55
C GLN A 31 -21.98 7.33 -9.14
N ASN A 32 -22.73 6.67 -8.28
CA ASN A 32 -23.05 7.15 -6.93
C ASN A 32 -21.80 7.25 -6.06
N GLU A 33 -20.97 6.21 -6.04
CA GLU A 33 -19.75 6.18 -5.21
C GLU A 33 -18.68 7.14 -5.73
N SER A 34 -18.51 7.27 -7.05
CA SER A 34 -17.57 8.23 -7.63
C SER A 34 -17.98 9.68 -7.34
N GLN A 35 -19.28 9.97 -7.31
CA GLN A 35 -19.80 11.29 -6.94
C GLN A 35 -19.65 11.57 -5.44
N ARG A 36 -19.75 10.55 -4.59
CA ARG A 36 -19.60 10.66 -3.12
C ARG A 36 -18.15 10.82 -2.69
N ALA A 37 -17.20 10.30 -3.47
CA ALA A 37 -15.79 10.35 -3.16
C ALA A 37 -15.31 11.78 -2.84
N TYR A 38 -14.45 11.88 -1.83
CA TYR A 38 -13.84 13.10 -1.30
C TYR A 38 -14.81 14.08 -0.62
N HIS A 39 -16.02 13.61 -0.26
CA HIS A 39 -16.95 14.34 0.60
C HIS A 39 -17.06 13.71 1.99
N GLY A 40 -16.88 14.51 3.04
CA GLY A 40 -17.08 14.07 4.43
C GLY A 40 -16.04 13.07 4.95
N LEU A 41 -14.83 13.07 4.39
CA LEU A 41 -13.74 12.22 4.87
C LEU A 41 -13.35 12.54 6.32
N PRO A 42 -12.96 11.53 7.12
CA PRO A 42 -12.55 11.75 8.49
C PRO A 42 -11.27 12.59 8.55
N THR A 43 -11.21 13.46 9.56
CA THR A 43 -10.01 14.24 9.91
C THR A 43 -9.38 13.77 11.23
N ASP A 44 -10.08 12.90 11.94
CA ASP A 44 -9.67 12.23 13.16
C ASP A 44 -10.45 10.90 13.31
N ALA A 45 -10.18 10.14 14.38
CA ALA A 45 -10.84 8.88 14.71
C ALA A 45 -11.96 9.06 15.77
N SER A 46 -12.55 10.25 15.88
CA SER A 46 -13.56 10.55 16.91
C SER A 46 -14.84 9.74 16.78
N GLU A 47 -15.13 9.17 15.61
CA GLU A 47 -16.24 8.24 15.37
C GLU A 47 -16.21 7.02 16.30
N PHE A 48 -15.03 6.62 16.78
CA PHE A 48 -14.86 5.48 17.69
C PHE A 48 -14.99 5.84 19.16
N ARG A 49 -15.18 7.12 19.49
CA ARG A 49 -15.20 7.59 20.88
C ARG A 49 -16.35 6.96 21.65
N SER A 50 -16.02 6.32 22.77
CA SER A 50 -17.05 5.79 23.67
C SER A 50 -17.82 6.90 24.37
N LEU A 51 -19.12 6.67 24.60
CA LEU A 51 -19.97 7.52 25.43
C LEU A 51 -19.84 7.16 26.92
N ASP A 52 -19.49 5.89 27.22
CA ASP A 52 -19.24 5.37 28.55
C ASP A 52 -17.75 5.00 28.70
N ASN A 53 -17.08 5.59 29.70
CA ASN A 53 -15.66 5.36 29.95
C ASN A 53 -15.39 4.14 30.84
N SER A 54 -16.40 3.35 31.18
CA SER A 54 -16.29 2.13 31.98
C SER A 54 -16.03 0.92 31.06
N PRO A 55 -14.81 0.36 30.99
CA PRO A 55 -14.52 -0.73 30.06
C PRO A 55 -15.24 -2.02 30.49
N MET A 56 -16.07 -2.59 29.62
CA MET A 56 -16.68 -3.90 29.84
C MET A 56 -15.76 -5.04 29.40
N HIS A 57 -15.72 -6.13 30.15
CA HIS A 57 -14.94 -7.31 29.76
C HIS A 57 -15.56 -7.94 28.51
N TYR A 58 -14.76 -8.08 27.46
CA TYR A 58 -15.17 -8.67 26.19
C TYR A 58 -14.97 -10.18 26.16
N GLY A 59 -13.80 -10.65 26.62
CA GLY A 59 -13.45 -12.06 26.57
C GLY A 59 -11.97 -12.30 26.80
N LYS A 60 -11.62 -13.59 26.86
CA LYS A 60 -10.26 -14.10 27.05
C LYS A 60 -9.89 -14.97 25.84
N PHE A 61 -8.71 -14.70 25.27
CA PHE A 61 -8.22 -15.33 24.04
C PHE A 61 -6.78 -15.80 24.22
N ASP A 62 -6.32 -16.71 23.37
CA ASP A 62 -4.90 -17.05 23.32
C ASP A 62 -4.11 -15.91 22.68
N TYR A 63 -4.63 -15.39 21.58
CA TYR A 63 -4.01 -14.36 20.77
C TYR A 63 -5.00 -13.25 20.46
N ILE A 64 -4.55 -12.00 20.60
CA ILE A 64 -5.27 -10.82 20.10
C ILE A 64 -4.44 -10.19 18.99
N ILE A 65 -5.01 -10.06 17.80
CA ILE A 65 -4.43 -9.39 16.64
C ILE A 65 -5.08 -8.02 16.49
N VAL A 66 -4.28 -6.97 16.52
CA VAL A 66 -4.73 -5.58 16.41
C VAL A 66 -4.51 -5.07 14.99
N GLY A 67 -5.57 -4.90 14.23
CA GLY A 67 -5.55 -4.49 12.82
C GLY A 67 -5.71 -5.69 11.88
N GLY A 68 -6.78 -5.68 11.09
CA GLY A 68 -7.11 -6.67 10.05
C GLY A 68 -6.49 -6.36 8.69
N GLY A 69 -5.36 -5.65 8.66
CA GLY A 69 -4.65 -5.28 7.43
C GLY A 69 -3.89 -6.44 6.78
N SER A 70 -3.01 -6.12 5.82
CA SER A 70 -2.33 -7.12 4.98
C SER A 70 -1.59 -8.22 5.77
N ALA A 71 -0.92 -7.87 6.87
CA ALA A 71 -0.27 -8.85 7.75
C ALA A 71 -1.26 -9.50 8.73
N GLY A 72 -2.10 -8.69 9.39
CA GLY A 72 -3.03 -9.14 10.43
C GLY A 72 -4.03 -10.18 9.94
N ALA A 73 -4.54 -10.02 8.71
CA ALA A 73 -5.42 -10.99 8.06
C ALA A 73 -4.76 -12.37 7.90
N VAL A 74 -3.48 -12.41 7.50
CA VAL A 74 -2.71 -13.64 7.37
C VAL A 74 -2.50 -14.29 8.74
N ILE A 75 -2.08 -13.49 9.73
CA ILE A 75 -1.79 -13.98 11.09
C ILE A 75 -3.03 -14.61 11.72
N ALA A 76 -4.19 -13.93 11.66
CA ALA A 76 -5.44 -14.43 12.19
C ALA A 76 -5.88 -15.75 11.50
N ASN A 77 -5.73 -15.86 10.17
CA ASN A 77 -5.97 -17.11 9.47
C ASN A 77 -5.02 -18.22 9.95
N ARG A 78 -3.70 -17.99 9.88
CA ARG A 78 -2.71 -19.04 10.19
C ARG A 78 -2.74 -19.49 11.65
N LEU A 79 -3.04 -18.60 12.60
CA LEU A 79 -3.15 -18.98 14.01
C LEU A 79 -4.44 -19.75 14.28
N SER A 80 -5.54 -19.43 13.61
CA SER A 80 -6.82 -20.13 13.79
C SER A 80 -6.91 -21.49 13.08
N GLU A 81 -5.92 -21.86 12.25
CA GLU A 81 -5.81 -23.21 11.66
C GLU A 81 -5.81 -24.33 12.72
N ASN A 82 -5.27 -24.05 13.91
CA ASN A 82 -5.35 -24.98 15.04
C ASN A 82 -6.62 -24.69 15.86
N PRO A 83 -7.62 -25.61 15.88
CA PRO A 83 -8.90 -25.38 16.54
C PRO A 83 -8.81 -25.21 18.06
N LYS A 84 -7.65 -25.54 18.67
CA LYS A 84 -7.41 -25.34 20.10
C LYS A 84 -7.04 -23.90 20.47
N ARG A 85 -6.78 -23.04 19.48
CA ARG A 85 -6.37 -21.64 19.70
C ARG A 85 -7.54 -20.70 19.53
N LYS A 86 -7.86 -19.92 20.56
CA LYS A 86 -8.84 -18.83 20.48
C LYS A 86 -8.15 -17.54 20.00
N VAL A 87 -8.52 -17.08 18.81
CA VAL A 87 -7.94 -15.90 18.17
C VAL A 87 -8.99 -14.81 18.07
N LEU A 88 -8.67 -13.62 18.57
CA LEU A 88 -9.46 -12.41 18.35
C LEU A 88 -8.72 -11.49 17.37
N LEU A 89 -9.38 -11.11 16.29
CA LEU A 89 -8.93 -10.05 15.38
C LEU A 89 -9.81 -8.81 15.59
N ILE A 90 -9.19 -7.65 15.82
CA ILE A 90 -9.90 -6.38 16.02
C ILE A 90 -9.52 -5.42 14.89
N GLU A 91 -10.52 -4.89 14.19
CA GLU A 91 -10.36 -3.94 13.08
C GLU A 91 -11.24 -2.69 13.31
N ALA A 92 -10.66 -1.52 13.04
CA ALA A 92 -11.35 -0.25 13.20
C ALA A 92 -12.37 -0.01 12.08
N GLY A 93 -12.04 -0.38 10.84
CA GLY A 93 -12.97 -0.24 9.72
C GLY A 93 -13.97 -1.38 9.58
N GLY A 94 -14.76 -1.29 8.51
CA GLY A 94 -15.76 -2.28 8.13
C GLY A 94 -15.26 -3.28 7.09
N LEU A 95 -16.20 -3.83 6.32
CA LEU A 95 -15.93 -4.69 5.18
C LEU A 95 -15.70 -3.85 3.90
N GLU A 96 -14.93 -4.41 2.97
CA GLU A 96 -14.87 -3.90 1.60
C GLU A 96 -16.22 -4.12 0.88
N THR A 97 -16.47 -3.39 -0.22
CA THR A 97 -17.75 -3.42 -0.95
C THR A 97 -17.58 -3.86 -2.40
N ASN A 98 -18.71 -4.07 -3.10
CA ASN A 98 -18.74 -4.32 -4.54
C ASN A 98 -18.02 -3.22 -5.35
N PHE A 99 -17.97 -1.98 -4.83
CA PHE A 99 -17.30 -0.86 -5.47
C PHE A 99 -15.78 -1.00 -5.34
N THR A 100 -15.27 -1.25 -4.14
CA THR A 100 -13.81 -1.41 -3.92
C THR A 100 -13.25 -2.66 -4.61
N GLU A 101 -14.10 -3.59 -5.05
CA GLU A 101 -13.65 -4.72 -5.88
C GLU A 101 -13.13 -4.29 -7.24
N ILE A 102 -13.65 -3.20 -7.79
CA ILE A 102 -13.37 -2.76 -9.14
C ILE A 102 -11.94 -2.18 -9.14
N PRO A 103 -10.97 -2.80 -9.83
CA PRO A 103 -9.58 -2.35 -9.75
C PRO A 103 -9.34 -0.88 -10.10
N SER A 104 -10.00 -0.36 -11.15
CA SER A 104 -9.76 1.00 -11.64
C SER A 104 -10.32 2.12 -10.75
N VAL A 105 -11.26 1.82 -9.85
CA VAL A 105 -11.89 2.84 -8.97
C VAL A 105 -11.06 3.11 -7.71
N ASN A 106 -9.81 2.63 -7.65
CA ASN A 106 -8.94 2.79 -6.49
C ASN A 106 -8.78 4.26 -6.07
N VAL A 107 -8.72 5.19 -7.02
CA VAL A 107 -8.66 6.64 -6.74
C VAL A 107 -9.92 7.13 -6.03
N PHE A 108 -11.11 6.70 -6.44
CA PHE A 108 -12.35 7.05 -5.75
C PHE A 108 -12.46 6.36 -4.40
N SER A 109 -11.98 5.12 -4.28
CA SER A 109 -11.97 4.37 -3.02
C SER A 109 -11.13 5.06 -1.93
N MET A 110 -10.06 5.75 -2.31
CA MET A 110 -9.28 6.61 -1.39
C MET A 110 -10.09 7.82 -0.89
N GLY A 111 -11.09 8.25 -1.65
CA GLY A 111 -12.01 9.33 -1.28
C GLY A 111 -13.21 8.89 -0.43
N LEU A 112 -13.30 7.64 0.01
CA LEU A 112 -14.44 7.10 0.76
C LEU A 112 -14.05 6.69 2.19
N GLU A 113 -15.01 6.17 2.95
CA GLU A 113 -14.88 5.74 4.35
C GLU A 113 -13.85 4.61 4.58
N PHE A 114 -13.39 3.96 3.51
CA PHE A 114 -12.33 2.94 3.54
C PHE A 114 -10.93 3.54 3.77
N ASN A 115 -10.82 4.84 3.94
CA ASN A 115 -9.56 5.55 4.12
C ASN A 115 -9.50 6.24 5.50
N TRP A 116 -8.38 6.09 6.20
CA TRP A 116 -8.05 6.91 7.37
C TRP A 116 -7.87 8.37 7.03
N ASN A 117 -7.48 8.70 5.79
CA ASN A 117 -7.34 10.06 5.29
C ASN A 117 -6.38 10.92 6.14
N TYR A 118 -5.18 10.37 6.42
CA TYR A 118 -4.13 11.12 7.09
C TYR A 118 -3.55 12.19 6.17
N ASN A 119 -2.96 13.23 6.75
CA ASN A 119 -2.06 14.16 6.08
C ASN A 119 -0.71 14.16 6.79
N THR A 120 0.35 14.51 6.06
CA THR A 120 1.63 14.84 6.70
C THR A 120 1.55 16.18 7.42
N THR A 121 2.50 16.47 8.29
CA THR A 121 2.81 17.87 8.66
C THR A 121 3.23 18.65 7.41
N PRO A 122 3.19 19.99 7.41
CA PRO A 122 3.77 20.79 6.33
C PRO A 122 5.23 20.40 6.06
N GLN A 123 5.59 20.29 4.79
CA GLN A 123 6.89 19.82 4.31
C GLN A 123 7.71 20.99 3.74
N SER A 124 9.03 20.98 3.94
CA SER A 124 9.92 22.06 3.47
C SER A 124 10.72 21.75 2.21
N LYS A 125 10.78 20.48 1.82
CA LYS A 125 11.61 20.00 0.70
C LYS A 125 10.87 19.10 -0.30
N ALA A 126 9.61 18.77 -0.04
CA ALA A 126 8.74 17.98 -0.92
C ALA A 126 7.30 18.49 -0.76
N CYS A 127 6.39 18.03 -1.62
CA CYS A 127 4.98 18.42 -1.58
C CYS A 127 4.72 19.95 -1.61
N LEU A 128 5.65 20.74 -2.15
CA LEU A 128 5.53 22.21 -2.14
C LEU A 128 4.44 22.74 -3.07
N GLY A 129 3.96 21.91 -4.01
CA GLY A 129 2.84 22.21 -4.90
C GLY A 129 1.49 21.76 -4.35
N MET A 130 1.42 21.32 -3.08
CA MET A 130 0.20 20.81 -2.46
C MET A 130 -0.43 21.87 -1.55
N PHE A 131 -1.72 21.75 -1.28
CA PHE A 131 -2.38 22.62 -0.30
C PHE A 131 -1.70 22.50 1.06
N ASN A 132 -1.42 23.66 1.67
CA ASN A 132 -0.71 23.78 2.95
C ASN A 132 0.67 23.10 3.02
N GLU A 133 1.27 22.77 1.86
CA GLU A 133 2.54 22.03 1.79
C GLU A 133 2.46 20.65 2.48
N GLU A 134 1.25 20.08 2.57
CA GLU A 134 0.98 18.77 3.17
C GLU A 134 0.77 17.72 2.08
N CYS A 135 1.44 16.57 2.20
CA CYS A 135 1.13 15.42 1.35
C CYS A 135 -0.12 14.71 1.91
N SER A 136 -1.13 14.44 1.06
CA SER A 136 -2.30 13.64 1.44
C SER A 136 -1.93 12.17 1.51
N TYR A 137 -2.14 11.52 2.65
CA TYR A 137 -1.62 10.20 3.02
C TYR A 137 -2.74 9.16 3.26
N PRO A 138 -3.42 8.67 2.21
CA PRO A 138 -4.45 7.64 2.31
C PRO A 138 -3.89 6.31 2.82
N VAL A 139 -4.60 5.69 3.75
CA VAL A 139 -4.30 4.38 4.35
C VAL A 139 -5.61 3.66 4.58
N GLY A 140 -5.67 2.36 4.24
CA GLY A 140 -6.92 1.61 4.32
C GLY A 140 -7.44 1.44 5.75
N LYS A 141 -8.74 1.63 5.93
CA LYS A 141 -9.51 1.45 7.17
C LYS A 141 -10.60 0.41 6.92
N GLY A 142 -10.35 -0.84 7.28
CA GLY A 142 -11.25 -1.96 7.01
C GLY A 142 -10.53 -3.31 7.02
N LEU A 143 -11.29 -4.39 7.01
CA LEU A 143 -10.73 -5.73 6.88
C LEU A 143 -10.02 -5.84 5.52
N GLY A 144 -8.75 -6.22 5.56
CA GLY A 144 -7.82 -6.15 4.43
C GLY A 144 -6.90 -4.93 4.46
N GLY A 145 -7.20 -3.91 5.28
CA GLY A 145 -6.43 -2.67 5.42
C GLY A 145 -6.17 -2.00 4.08
N THR A 146 -4.98 -1.45 3.85
CA THR A 146 -4.62 -0.78 2.60
C THR A 146 -4.76 -1.67 1.35
N SER A 147 -4.80 -3.01 1.48
CA SER A 147 -5.04 -3.88 0.31
C SER A 147 -6.44 -3.71 -0.31
N ILE A 148 -7.39 -3.07 0.37
CA ILE A 148 -8.73 -2.77 -0.16
C ILE A 148 -8.78 -1.49 -1.01
N ILE A 149 -7.77 -0.61 -0.91
CA ILE A 149 -7.72 0.67 -1.64
C ILE A 149 -6.44 0.88 -2.47
N ASN A 150 -5.44 -0.01 -2.39
CA ASN A 150 -4.18 0.13 -3.13
C ASN A 150 -4.33 -0.07 -4.65
N ALA A 151 -3.26 0.19 -5.40
CA ALA A 151 -3.16 -0.04 -6.84
C ALA A 151 -2.81 -1.50 -7.22
N LEU A 152 -2.93 -2.45 -6.29
CA LEU A 152 -2.84 -3.90 -6.51
C LEU A 152 -1.54 -4.47 -7.12
N MET A 153 -0.53 -3.65 -7.40
CA MET A 153 0.77 -4.11 -7.90
C MET A 153 1.41 -5.12 -6.93
N TYR A 154 1.75 -6.29 -7.47
CA TYR A 154 2.39 -7.36 -6.74
C TYR A 154 3.88 -7.35 -7.05
N VAL A 155 4.67 -6.85 -6.10
CA VAL A 155 6.13 -6.81 -6.15
C VAL A 155 6.69 -7.28 -4.81
N ARG A 156 7.67 -8.19 -4.82
CA ARG A 156 8.24 -8.78 -3.60
C ARG A 156 9.43 -8.03 -3.03
N GLY A 157 10.14 -7.26 -3.85
CA GLY A 157 11.43 -6.66 -3.51
C GLY A 157 12.61 -7.40 -4.13
N ASN A 158 13.81 -6.82 -4.01
CA ASN A 158 15.04 -7.44 -4.46
C ASN A 158 15.54 -8.44 -3.42
N ARG A 159 16.17 -9.53 -3.86
CA ARG A 159 16.89 -10.46 -2.97
C ARG A 159 17.83 -9.73 -1.98
N ARG A 160 18.52 -8.68 -2.44
CA ARG A 160 19.46 -7.94 -1.60
C ARG A 160 18.80 -7.17 -0.47
N ASP A 161 17.52 -6.79 -0.56
CA ASP A 161 16.82 -6.12 0.53
C ASP A 161 16.81 -6.99 1.78
N PHE A 162 16.41 -8.24 1.61
CA PHE A 162 16.29 -9.24 2.67
C PHE A 162 17.67 -9.70 3.16
N ASP A 163 18.62 -9.93 2.24
CA ASP A 163 19.99 -10.24 2.61
C ASP A 163 20.62 -9.09 3.42
N ASN A 164 20.30 -7.82 3.12
CA ASN A 164 20.71 -6.66 3.91
C ASN A 164 20.03 -6.65 5.29
N TRP A 165 18.75 -7.01 5.41
CA TRP A 165 18.10 -7.12 6.73
C TRP A 165 18.78 -8.17 7.61
N TYR A 166 19.17 -9.31 7.02
CA TYR A 166 19.96 -10.33 7.71
C TYR A 166 21.31 -9.78 8.18
N LEU A 167 22.04 -9.08 7.29
CA LEU A 167 23.34 -8.47 7.62
C LEU A 167 23.25 -7.38 8.69
N GLN A 168 22.08 -6.76 8.85
CA GLN A 168 21.79 -5.82 9.95
C GLN A 168 21.53 -6.52 11.31
N GLY A 169 21.72 -7.84 11.39
CA GLY A 169 21.61 -8.62 12.62
C GLY A 169 20.23 -9.25 12.84
N ASN A 170 19.49 -9.52 11.77
CA ASN A 170 18.16 -10.14 11.84
C ASN A 170 18.21 -11.57 11.26
N PRO A 171 18.64 -12.57 12.04
CA PRO A 171 18.74 -13.95 11.55
C PRO A 171 17.39 -14.48 11.06
N GLY A 172 17.43 -15.28 9.98
CA GLY A 172 16.24 -15.83 9.34
C GLY A 172 15.48 -14.86 8.42
N TRP A 173 15.98 -13.65 8.20
CA TRP A 173 15.39 -12.66 7.29
C TRP A 173 16.13 -12.51 5.96
N ALA A 174 17.11 -13.38 5.67
CA ALA A 174 17.75 -13.40 4.35
C ALA A 174 16.75 -13.85 3.29
N TYR A 175 16.98 -13.52 2.01
CA TYR A 175 16.02 -13.84 0.94
C TYR A 175 15.71 -15.33 0.85
N LYS A 176 16.73 -16.17 1.04
CA LYS A 176 16.58 -17.64 1.06
C LYS A 176 15.59 -18.13 2.12
N ASP A 177 15.45 -17.40 3.22
CA ASP A 177 14.60 -17.77 4.36
C ASP A 177 13.17 -17.27 4.16
N VAL A 178 13.00 -16.12 3.48
CA VAL A 178 11.69 -15.49 3.28
C VAL A 178 11.02 -15.84 1.94
N LEU A 179 11.76 -16.28 0.93
CA LEU A 179 11.22 -16.66 -0.39
C LEU A 179 10.09 -17.68 -0.27
N ARG A 180 10.25 -18.66 0.63
CA ARG A 180 9.23 -19.70 0.88
C ARG A 180 7.88 -19.11 1.33
N TYR A 181 7.88 -17.97 2.00
CA TYR A 181 6.65 -17.33 2.49
C TYR A 181 5.94 -16.55 1.39
N PHE A 182 6.69 -15.92 0.47
CA PHE A 182 6.09 -15.38 -0.74
C PHE A 182 5.43 -16.48 -1.58
N ILE A 183 6.14 -17.60 -1.79
CA ILE A 183 5.62 -18.76 -2.54
C ILE A 183 4.39 -19.36 -1.83
N LYS A 184 4.43 -19.53 -0.51
CA LYS A 184 3.33 -20.11 0.29
C LYS A 184 2.02 -19.33 0.13
N SER A 185 2.08 -18.00 0.13
CA SER A 185 0.88 -17.16 0.01
C SER A 185 0.35 -17.07 -1.42
N GLU A 186 1.20 -17.25 -2.43
CA GLU A 186 0.88 -16.96 -3.83
C GLU A 186 0.13 -18.10 -4.54
N ARG A 187 -0.84 -17.70 -5.36
CA ARG A 187 -1.44 -18.47 -6.43
C ARG A 187 -1.22 -17.74 -7.75
N SER A 188 -0.11 -18.07 -8.39
CA SER A 188 0.37 -17.40 -9.60
C SER A 188 -0.32 -17.94 -10.84
N HIS A 189 -0.77 -17.03 -11.69
CA HIS A 189 -1.18 -17.28 -13.08
C HIS A 189 -0.23 -16.62 -14.08
N VAL A 190 0.92 -16.12 -13.60
CA VAL A 190 1.93 -15.47 -14.43
C VAL A 190 2.91 -16.50 -14.97
N ASN A 191 3.45 -16.25 -16.17
CA ASN A 191 4.52 -17.06 -16.74
C ASN A 191 5.87 -16.60 -16.16
N GLY A 192 6.16 -17.05 -14.94
CA GLY A 192 7.34 -16.63 -14.19
C GLY A 192 8.48 -17.67 -14.14
N ASP A 193 9.57 -17.30 -13.49
CA ASP A 193 10.75 -18.14 -13.37
C ASP A 193 10.49 -19.42 -12.54
N VAL A 194 11.00 -20.55 -13.00
CA VAL A 194 10.86 -21.85 -12.32
C VAL A 194 11.43 -21.77 -10.89
N GLY A 195 10.61 -22.18 -9.91
CA GLY A 195 10.99 -22.25 -8.50
C GLY A 195 10.80 -20.94 -7.72
N TYR A 196 10.29 -19.89 -8.37
CA TYR A 196 10.01 -18.60 -7.71
C TYR A 196 8.52 -18.38 -7.42
N HIS A 197 7.61 -19.14 -8.02
CA HIS A 197 6.17 -18.94 -7.85
C HIS A 197 5.46 -20.08 -7.12
N GLY A 198 4.44 -19.71 -6.35
CA GLY A 198 3.47 -20.63 -5.77
C GLY A 198 2.20 -20.71 -6.61
N TYR A 199 1.55 -21.88 -6.61
CA TYR A 199 0.34 -22.13 -7.41
C TYR A 199 -0.88 -22.51 -6.57
N ASP A 200 -0.68 -22.77 -5.28
CA ASP A 200 -1.72 -23.31 -4.38
C ASP A 200 -2.14 -22.33 -3.28
N GLY A 201 -1.42 -21.22 -3.13
CA GLY A 201 -1.62 -20.24 -2.07
C GLY A 201 -2.99 -19.54 -2.12
N CYS A 202 -3.24 -18.72 -1.11
CA CYS A 202 -4.50 -18.01 -0.95
C CYS A 202 -4.64 -16.82 -1.89
N LEU A 203 -3.53 -16.17 -2.28
CA LEU A 203 -3.52 -14.87 -2.95
C LEU A 203 -3.27 -15.02 -4.46
N ASN A 204 -4.30 -14.79 -5.28
CA ASN A 204 -4.13 -14.72 -6.74
C ASN A 204 -3.15 -13.62 -7.17
N VAL A 205 -2.34 -13.94 -8.17
CA VAL A 205 -1.47 -13.02 -8.91
C VAL A 205 -1.67 -13.28 -10.41
N GLU A 206 -2.11 -12.28 -11.15
CA GLU A 206 -2.38 -12.37 -12.58
C GLU A 206 -1.97 -11.08 -13.32
N TYR A 207 -1.95 -11.12 -14.65
CA TYR A 207 -1.79 -9.93 -15.47
C TYR A 207 -3.16 -9.30 -15.76
N SER A 208 -3.25 -7.97 -15.74
CA SER A 208 -4.45 -7.28 -16.21
C SER A 208 -4.55 -7.29 -17.75
N LYS A 209 -5.77 -7.24 -18.27
CA LYS A 209 -6.08 -7.18 -19.70
C LYS A 209 -7.15 -6.11 -19.95
N PRO A 210 -7.13 -5.41 -21.10
CA PRO A 210 -6.19 -5.54 -22.23
C PRO A 210 -4.83 -4.89 -21.97
N ALA A 211 -3.84 -5.23 -22.81
CA ALA A 211 -2.57 -4.53 -22.89
C ALA A 211 -2.69 -3.30 -23.81
N SER A 212 -2.12 -2.16 -23.42
CA SER A 212 -2.12 -0.93 -24.22
C SER A 212 -0.97 -0.87 -25.23
N LEU A 213 -1.06 0.06 -26.18
CA LEU A 213 0.02 0.32 -27.13
C LEU A 213 1.25 0.96 -26.47
N GLU A 214 1.07 1.72 -25.40
CA GLU A 214 2.13 2.31 -24.58
C GLU A 214 2.88 1.22 -23.81
N LEU A 215 2.22 0.14 -23.39
CA LEU A 215 2.90 -1.02 -22.79
C LEU A 215 3.83 -1.68 -23.79
N GLU A 216 3.33 -1.98 -24.99
CA GLU A 216 4.14 -2.50 -26.09
C GLU A 216 5.33 -1.56 -26.37
N ALA A 217 5.08 -0.25 -26.54
CA ALA A 217 6.11 0.74 -26.79
C ALA A 217 7.15 0.79 -25.66
N PHE A 218 6.71 0.73 -24.40
CA PHE A 218 7.58 0.73 -23.23
C PHE A 218 8.51 -0.49 -23.19
N LEU A 219 7.97 -1.69 -23.43
CA LEU A 219 8.78 -2.92 -23.45
C LEU A 219 9.78 -2.90 -24.61
N GLN A 220 9.32 -2.56 -25.82
CA GLN A 220 10.16 -2.51 -27.02
C GLN A 220 11.25 -1.42 -26.92
N ALA A 221 10.93 -0.26 -26.35
CA ALA A 221 11.89 0.82 -26.12
C ALA A 221 13.05 0.36 -25.23
N ASN A 222 12.73 -0.36 -24.16
CA ASN A 222 13.72 -0.88 -23.24
C ASN A 222 14.55 -2.02 -23.87
N ILE A 223 13.94 -2.90 -24.67
CA ILE A 223 14.66 -3.90 -25.47
C ILE A 223 15.64 -3.22 -26.43
N GLN A 224 15.22 -2.17 -27.14
CA GLN A 224 16.09 -1.41 -28.04
C GLN A 224 17.28 -0.79 -27.30
N LEU A 225 17.09 -0.36 -26.05
CA LEU A 225 18.16 0.16 -25.18
C LEU A 225 19.01 -0.95 -24.53
N GLY A 226 18.84 -2.21 -24.95
CA GLY A 226 19.63 -3.36 -24.48
C GLY A 226 19.19 -3.92 -23.13
N ARG A 227 17.99 -3.58 -22.65
CA ARG A 227 17.43 -4.07 -21.38
C ARG A 227 16.56 -5.30 -21.65
N LYS A 228 16.39 -6.15 -20.65
CA LYS A 228 15.63 -7.41 -20.76
C LYS A 228 14.20 -7.24 -20.27
N VAL A 229 13.29 -7.99 -20.88
CA VAL A 229 12.02 -8.32 -20.25
C VAL A 229 12.29 -9.42 -19.22
N VAL A 230 11.87 -9.22 -17.97
CA VAL A 230 12.19 -10.12 -16.85
C VAL A 230 10.95 -10.48 -16.04
N ASP A 231 11.00 -11.60 -15.33
CA ASP A 231 10.14 -11.82 -14.18
C ASP A 231 10.74 -11.12 -12.96
N TYR A 232 10.25 -9.92 -12.67
CA TYR A 232 10.80 -9.09 -11.60
C TYR A 232 10.54 -9.64 -10.18
N ASN A 233 9.67 -10.65 -10.03
CA ASN A 233 9.45 -11.39 -8.79
C ASN A 233 10.23 -12.73 -8.75
N GLY A 234 10.96 -13.01 -9.83
CA GLY A 234 11.74 -14.22 -10.07
C GLY A 234 13.23 -14.06 -9.78
N ARG A 235 14.08 -14.58 -10.67
CA ARG A 235 15.53 -14.67 -10.46
C ARG A 235 16.26 -13.32 -10.55
N GLU A 236 15.86 -12.47 -11.48
CA GLU A 236 16.50 -11.20 -11.79
C GLU A 236 15.46 -10.07 -11.83
N GLN A 237 15.66 -9.04 -11.00
CA GLN A 237 14.72 -7.91 -10.94
C GLN A 237 15.05 -6.79 -11.94
N LEU A 238 16.34 -6.59 -12.29
CA LEU A 238 16.75 -5.54 -13.21
C LEU A 238 16.23 -5.82 -14.62
N GLY A 239 15.36 -4.94 -15.12
CA GLY A 239 14.71 -5.12 -16.41
C GLY A 239 13.37 -4.42 -16.44
N VAL A 240 12.57 -4.76 -17.43
CA VAL A 240 11.19 -4.27 -17.61
C VAL A 240 10.21 -5.43 -17.67
N ALA A 241 8.94 -5.17 -17.37
CA ALA A 241 7.89 -6.15 -17.46
C ALA A 241 6.50 -5.50 -17.55
N GLN A 242 5.52 -6.31 -17.94
CA GLN A 242 4.13 -6.03 -17.63
C GLN A 242 3.89 -6.18 -16.12
N THR A 243 3.05 -5.32 -15.55
CA THR A 243 2.68 -5.34 -14.13
C THR A 243 1.88 -6.60 -13.78
N GLN A 244 2.24 -7.23 -12.66
CA GLN A 244 1.49 -8.33 -12.04
C GLN A 244 0.63 -7.76 -10.91
N HIS A 245 -0.61 -8.24 -10.77
CA HIS A 245 -1.59 -7.68 -9.83
C HIS A 245 -2.21 -8.73 -8.93
N ASN A 246 -2.58 -8.33 -7.71
CA ASN A 246 -3.42 -9.11 -6.82
C ASN A 246 -4.91 -9.04 -7.22
N THR A 247 -5.23 -9.56 -8.39
CA THR A 247 -6.61 -9.70 -8.88
C THR A 247 -7.01 -11.16 -9.06
N LYS A 248 -8.31 -11.43 -9.08
CA LYS A 248 -8.90 -12.73 -9.38
C LYS A 248 -10.06 -12.51 -10.34
N ASN A 249 -9.93 -12.97 -11.58
CA ASN A 249 -10.93 -12.75 -12.63
C ASN A 249 -11.23 -11.25 -12.82
N GLY A 250 -10.20 -10.41 -12.89
CA GLY A 250 -10.35 -8.97 -13.12
C GLY A 250 -10.90 -8.17 -11.94
N ARG A 251 -11.06 -8.79 -10.77
CA ARG A 251 -11.52 -8.15 -9.52
C ARG A 251 -10.39 -8.07 -8.51
N ARG A 252 -10.38 -7.03 -7.68
CA ARG A 252 -9.48 -6.91 -6.52
C ARG A 252 -9.54 -8.19 -5.67
N HIS A 253 -8.38 -8.72 -5.34
CA HIS A 253 -8.23 -9.83 -4.41
C HIS A 253 -7.42 -9.40 -3.19
N SER A 254 -8.09 -8.63 -2.31
CA SER A 254 -7.54 -8.11 -1.08
C SER A 254 -7.19 -9.23 -0.08
N THR A 255 -6.47 -8.88 0.98
CA THR A 255 -6.13 -9.86 2.03
C THR A 255 -7.35 -10.29 2.86
N TRP A 256 -8.42 -9.49 2.90
CA TRP A 256 -9.71 -9.93 3.44
C TRP A 256 -10.26 -11.09 2.62
N ARG A 257 -10.38 -10.96 1.28
CA ARG A 257 -10.87 -12.03 0.41
C ARG A 257 -10.00 -13.27 0.41
N ALA A 258 -8.69 -13.06 0.33
CA ALA A 258 -7.76 -14.14 0.17
C ALA A 258 -7.61 -14.96 1.47
N PHE A 259 -7.52 -14.29 2.63
CA PHE A 259 -7.11 -14.94 3.87
C PHE A 259 -8.20 -15.01 4.94
N LEU A 260 -9.14 -14.07 5.02
CA LEU A 260 -10.11 -14.05 6.14
C LEU A 260 -11.50 -14.54 5.74
N GLN A 261 -12.05 -14.05 4.64
CA GLN A 261 -13.37 -14.43 4.16
C GLN A 261 -13.57 -15.96 4.06
N PRO A 262 -12.61 -16.77 3.58
CA PRO A 262 -12.79 -18.22 3.47
C PRO A 262 -12.79 -18.96 4.82
N VAL A 263 -12.41 -18.29 5.91
CA VAL A 263 -12.19 -18.89 7.23
C VAL A 263 -12.97 -18.19 8.35
N ILE A 264 -13.83 -17.24 8.00
CA ILE A 264 -14.55 -16.38 8.95
C ILE A 264 -15.48 -17.17 9.87
N ASP A 265 -15.99 -18.31 9.39
CA ASP A 265 -16.90 -19.19 10.13
C ASP A 265 -16.17 -20.18 11.07
N ARG A 266 -14.85 -20.09 11.22
CA ARG A 266 -14.09 -20.92 12.17
C ARG A 266 -14.53 -20.59 13.60
N PRO A 267 -14.97 -21.57 14.42
CA PRO A 267 -15.52 -21.32 15.75
C PRO A 267 -14.49 -20.78 16.76
N ASN A 268 -13.20 -20.85 16.43
CA ASN A 268 -12.08 -20.40 17.25
C ASN A 268 -11.45 -19.09 16.74
N LEU A 269 -12.01 -18.48 15.69
CA LEU A 269 -11.64 -17.16 15.19
C LEU A 269 -12.80 -16.20 15.41
N GLU A 270 -12.55 -15.14 16.16
CA GLU A 270 -13.50 -14.05 16.35
C GLU A 270 -12.97 -12.79 15.67
N VAL A 271 -13.80 -12.15 14.85
CA VAL A 271 -13.44 -10.91 14.13
C VAL A 271 -14.40 -9.80 14.54
N VAL A 272 -13.84 -8.73 15.09
CA VAL A 272 -14.58 -7.56 15.57
C VAL A 272 -14.22 -6.37 14.70
N THR A 273 -15.19 -5.84 13.96
CA THR A 273 -15.05 -4.63 13.13
C THR A 273 -15.56 -3.40 13.86
N HIS A 274 -15.42 -2.22 13.23
CA HIS A 274 -15.88 -0.93 13.78
C HIS A 274 -15.36 -0.66 15.21
N SER A 275 -14.16 -1.13 15.51
CA SER A 275 -13.58 -1.10 16.86
C SER A 275 -12.10 -0.70 16.82
N LEU A 276 -11.80 0.50 17.31
CA LEU A 276 -10.44 1.02 17.44
C LEU A 276 -9.80 0.51 18.73
N VAL A 277 -8.65 -0.16 18.63
CA VAL A 277 -7.83 -0.45 19.81
C VAL A 277 -7.13 0.83 20.25
N THR A 278 -7.40 1.27 21.47
CA THR A 278 -6.93 2.56 22.00
C THR A 278 -5.76 2.43 22.97
N LYS A 279 -5.56 1.25 23.57
CA LYS A 279 -4.49 1.01 24.53
C LYS A 279 -4.16 -0.48 24.66
N ILE A 280 -2.87 -0.79 24.81
CA ILE A 280 -2.38 -2.11 25.22
C ILE A 280 -2.27 -2.12 26.75
N LEU A 281 -2.83 -3.16 27.37
CA LEU A 281 -2.79 -3.35 28.81
C LEU A 281 -1.52 -4.09 29.20
N ILE A 282 -0.66 -3.44 29.98
CA ILE A 282 0.65 -3.94 30.38
C ILE A 282 0.75 -3.92 31.91
N ASN A 283 1.19 -5.03 32.50
CA ASN A 283 1.32 -5.17 33.95
C ASN A 283 2.66 -4.61 34.46
N LYS A 284 2.88 -4.67 35.79
CA LYS A 284 4.11 -4.16 36.44
C LYS A 284 5.36 -4.91 36.02
N GLU A 285 5.21 -6.19 35.65
CA GLU A 285 6.27 -7.06 35.12
C GLU A 285 6.57 -6.81 33.64
N LYS A 286 6.01 -5.74 33.05
CA LYS A 286 6.12 -5.38 31.63
C LYS A 286 5.67 -6.49 30.69
N LYS A 287 4.56 -7.15 31.00
CA LYS A 287 3.91 -8.12 30.11
C LYS A 287 2.57 -7.58 29.63
N ALA A 288 2.34 -7.64 28.32
CA ALA A 288 1.02 -7.39 27.76
C ALA A 288 0.05 -8.51 28.19
N TYR A 289 -1.11 -8.11 28.71
CA TYR A 289 -2.15 -9.04 29.17
C TYR A 289 -3.52 -8.79 28.52
N GLY A 290 -3.62 -7.78 27.64
CA GLY A 290 -4.86 -7.48 26.93
C GLY A 290 -4.80 -6.16 26.17
N VAL A 291 -5.95 -5.75 25.65
CA VAL A 291 -6.15 -4.47 24.97
C VAL A 291 -7.48 -3.84 25.34
N VAL A 292 -7.55 -2.52 25.23
CA VAL A 292 -8.78 -1.74 25.31
C VAL A 292 -9.20 -1.38 23.89
N LEU A 293 -10.47 -1.61 23.56
CA LEU A 293 -11.07 -1.28 22.28
C LEU A 293 -12.30 -0.38 22.47
N SER A 294 -12.45 0.61 21.59
CA SER A 294 -13.53 1.58 21.59
C SER A 294 -14.24 1.55 20.24
N GLY A 295 -15.57 1.47 20.27
CA GLY A 295 -16.39 1.40 19.06
C GLY A 295 -17.85 1.14 19.38
N ASN A 296 -18.75 1.55 18.49
CA ASN A 296 -20.21 1.44 18.68
C ASN A 296 -20.69 2.05 20.02
N GLY A 297 -20.10 3.19 20.40
CA GLY A 297 -20.42 3.92 21.63
C GLY A 297 -20.00 3.25 22.94
N ARG A 298 -19.21 2.16 22.88
CA ARG A 298 -18.81 1.36 24.05
C ARG A 298 -17.30 1.22 24.17
N LEU A 299 -16.83 1.21 25.40
CA LEU A 299 -15.45 0.86 25.76
C LEU A 299 -15.43 -0.58 26.27
N ARG A 300 -14.54 -1.40 25.73
CA ARG A 300 -14.39 -2.83 26.09
C ARG A 300 -12.92 -3.16 26.32
N TYR A 301 -12.65 -4.24 27.05
CA TYR A 301 -11.31 -4.80 27.15
C TYR A 301 -11.32 -6.32 26.92
N ALA A 302 -10.32 -6.80 26.20
CA ALA A 302 -10.09 -8.22 25.95
C ALA A 302 -8.73 -8.62 26.53
N THR A 303 -8.61 -9.85 27.05
CA THR A 303 -7.38 -10.35 27.70
C THR A 303 -6.74 -11.49 26.90
N VAL A 304 -5.42 -11.62 27.02
CA VAL A 304 -4.64 -12.69 26.38
C VAL A 304 -4.08 -13.69 27.39
N GLU A 305 -4.02 -14.96 26.99
CA GLU A 305 -3.22 -15.99 27.67
C GLU A 305 -1.77 -16.01 27.16
N LYS A 306 -1.56 -15.78 25.86
CA LYS A 306 -0.25 -15.83 25.22
C LYS A 306 0.20 -14.45 24.80
N GLU A 307 -0.24 -13.96 23.63
CA GLU A 307 0.36 -12.75 23.05
C GLU A 307 -0.64 -11.78 22.44
N VAL A 308 -0.34 -10.48 22.56
CA VAL A 308 -0.91 -9.43 21.72
C VAL A 308 0.03 -9.22 20.52
N VAL A 309 -0.53 -9.19 19.30
CA VAL A 309 0.19 -8.89 18.06
C VAL A 309 -0.39 -7.61 17.46
N VAL A 310 0.45 -6.59 17.34
CA VAL A 310 0.08 -5.32 16.70
C VAL A 310 0.39 -5.38 15.21
N SER A 311 -0.64 -5.20 14.39
CA SER A 311 -0.61 -5.20 12.92
C SER A 311 -1.41 -4.02 12.35
N ALA A 312 -1.38 -2.87 13.04
CA ALA A 312 -2.14 -1.67 12.69
C ALA A 312 -1.47 -0.82 11.60
N GLY A 313 -0.30 -1.23 11.09
CA GLY A 313 0.44 -0.56 10.02
C GLY A 313 1.38 0.54 10.52
N SER A 314 2.20 1.05 9.61
CA SER A 314 3.34 1.94 9.91
C SER A 314 2.99 3.30 10.52
N ILE A 315 1.71 3.67 10.59
CA ILE A 315 1.25 4.91 11.23
C ILE A 315 0.58 4.61 12.57
N ALA A 316 -0.40 3.70 12.59
CA ALA A 316 -1.19 3.44 13.79
C ALA A 316 -0.48 2.51 14.80
N SER A 317 0.39 1.59 14.36
CA SER A 317 1.19 0.75 15.27
C SER A 317 2.09 1.56 16.22
N PRO A 318 2.94 2.49 15.74
CA PRO A 318 3.75 3.31 16.64
C PRO A 318 2.89 4.24 17.51
N GLN A 319 1.76 4.75 16.99
CA GLN A 319 0.83 5.55 17.79
C GLN A 319 0.28 4.75 18.98
N LEU A 320 -0.22 3.53 18.73
CA LEU A 320 -0.77 2.66 19.76
C LEU A 320 0.29 2.28 20.81
N LEU A 321 1.52 1.97 20.39
CA LEU A 321 2.62 1.71 21.31
C LEU A 321 2.92 2.92 22.20
N MET A 322 3.02 4.12 21.62
CA MET A 322 3.28 5.35 22.39
C MET A 322 2.15 5.66 23.38
N LEU A 323 0.87 5.53 22.96
CA LEU A 323 -0.29 5.70 23.85
C LEU A 323 -0.33 4.66 24.98
N SER A 324 0.33 3.52 24.77
CA SER A 324 0.48 2.44 25.75
C SER A 324 1.73 2.59 26.63
N GLY A 325 2.49 3.69 26.50
CA GLY A 325 3.67 3.97 27.30
C GLY A 325 4.98 3.38 26.77
N ILE A 326 5.02 2.91 25.52
CA ILE A 326 6.22 2.36 24.87
C ILE A 326 6.66 3.34 23.77
N GLY A 327 7.81 4.01 23.95
CA GLY A 327 8.30 4.98 22.97
C GLY A 327 9.36 5.95 23.50
N PRO A 328 9.62 7.07 22.78
CA PRO A 328 10.64 8.01 23.20
C PRO A 328 10.27 8.67 24.54
N ARG A 329 11.12 8.48 25.57
CA ARG A 329 10.83 8.86 26.97
C ARG A 329 10.36 10.30 27.09
N GLN A 330 11.15 11.24 26.57
CA GLN A 330 10.84 12.67 26.63
C GLN A 330 9.51 12.99 25.93
N HIS A 331 9.22 12.34 24.80
CA HIS A 331 7.97 12.56 24.06
C HIS A 331 6.75 12.11 24.87
N LEU A 332 6.83 10.95 25.51
CA LEU A 332 5.77 10.41 26.36
C LEU A 332 5.55 11.28 27.61
N GLU A 333 6.62 11.67 28.28
CA GLU A 333 6.60 12.54 29.46
C GLU A 333 5.96 13.91 29.13
N ASN A 334 6.31 14.50 27.98
CA ASN A 334 5.70 15.75 27.51
C ASN A 334 4.19 15.65 27.27
N HIS A 335 3.67 14.45 26.99
CA HIS A 335 2.24 14.19 26.82
C HIS A 335 1.55 13.71 28.11
N GLY A 336 2.30 13.62 29.22
CA GLY A 336 1.80 13.10 30.49
C GLY A 336 1.48 11.59 30.46
N ILE A 337 2.16 10.83 29.60
CA ILE A 337 2.01 9.38 29.49
C ILE A 337 3.12 8.71 30.30
N SER A 338 2.75 7.79 31.19
CA SER A 338 3.73 7.01 31.97
C SER A 338 4.60 6.15 31.05
N VAL A 339 5.91 6.26 31.22
CA VAL A 339 6.89 5.51 30.43
C VAL A 339 7.02 4.10 30.99
N ILE A 340 6.57 3.11 30.22
CA ILE A 340 6.77 1.69 30.49
C ILE A 340 8.12 1.25 29.93
N GLU A 341 8.40 1.59 28.67
CA GLU A 341 9.64 1.24 28.01
C GLU A 341 10.12 2.34 27.06
N HIS A 342 11.42 2.62 27.11
CA HIS A 342 12.03 3.64 26.27
C HIS A 342 12.58 3.02 24.98
N LEU A 343 11.87 3.25 23.87
CA LEU A 343 12.26 2.77 22.55
C LEU A 343 12.11 3.87 21.50
N SER A 344 12.79 3.75 20.36
CA SER A 344 12.67 4.66 19.21
C SER A 344 11.39 4.45 18.38
N VAL A 345 10.27 4.19 19.04
CA VAL A 345 8.97 4.02 18.39
C VAL A 345 8.62 5.28 17.60
N GLY A 346 8.20 5.10 16.36
CA GLY A 346 7.85 6.17 15.42
C GLY A 346 9.04 6.86 14.77
N ASP A 347 10.29 6.54 15.10
CA ASP A 347 11.46 6.99 14.33
C ASP A 347 11.65 6.16 13.06
N ASN A 348 12.65 6.50 12.23
CA ASN A 348 13.04 5.71 11.05
C ASN A 348 11.91 5.54 10.02
N PHE A 349 10.93 6.46 9.99
CA PHE A 349 9.92 6.45 8.94
C PHE A 349 10.60 6.59 7.58
N GLN A 350 10.28 5.67 6.68
CA GLN A 350 10.74 5.65 5.31
C GLN A 350 9.55 5.42 4.40
N ASP A 351 9.62 5.96 3.19
CA ASP A 351 8.63 5.75 2.15
C ASP A 351 9.25 6.08 0.79
N HIS A 352 8.67 5.52 -0.27
CA HIS A 352 9.13 5.71 -1.62
C HIS A 352 8.61 7.03 -2.18
N ALA A 353 9.45 8.06 -2.13
CA ALA A 353 9.16 9.34 -2.79
C ALA A 353 9.02 9.12 -4.31
N THR A 354 7.91 9.59 -4.88
CA THR A 354 7.54 9.35 -6.28
C THR A 354 7.17 10.65 -6.96
N TYR A 355 7.69 10.85 -8.17
CA TYR A 355 7.35 11.96 -9.05
C TYR A 355 6.32 11.50 -10.06
N PHE A 356 5.08 11.97 -9.91
CA PHE A 356 3.93 11.56 -10.73
C PHE A 356 3.77 12.39 -12.01
N ALA A 357 4.43 13.54 -12.09
CA ALA A 357 4.15 14.58 -13.08
C ALA A 357 5.00 14.51 -14.37
N LEU A 358 5.52 13.33 -14.72
CA LEU A 358 6.26 13.14 -15.97
C LEU A 358 5.30 12.64 -17.06
N HIS A 359 4.72 13.61 -17.78
CA HIS A 359 3.67 13.39 -18.77
C HIS A 359 4.17 13.49 -20.21
N PHE A 360 3.52 12.74 -21.09
CA PHE A 360 3.81 12.71 -22.52
C PHE A 360 2.51 12.60 -23.31
N THR A 361 2.40 13.35 -24.40
CA THR A 361 1.30 13.22 -25.35
C THR A 361 1.61 12.17 -26.40
N THR A 362 0.58 11.53 -26.96
CA THR A 362 0.65 10.59 -28.08
C THR A 362 -0.36 11.00 -29.17
N ASN A 363 -0.18 10.51 -30.39
CA ASN A 363 -1.18 10.63 -31.45
C ASN A 363 -2.26 9.52 -31.39
N TYR A 364 -2.14 8.61 -30.43
CA TYR A 364 -3.12 7.60 -30.11
C TYR A 364 -4.05 8.10 -29.00
N SER A 365 -5.32 7.69 -29.05
CA SER A 365 -6.28 7.93 -27.97
C SER A 365 -6.68 6.58 -27.39
N GLU A 366 -6.52 6.42 -26.09
CA GLU A 366 -7.03 5.27 -25.34
C GLU A 366 -8.54 5.15 -25.55
N PRO A 367 -9.08 3.93 -25.80
CA PRO A 367 -10.51 3.72 -25.88
C PRO A 367 -11.20 4.08 -24.57
N ASP A 368 -12.28 4.86 -24.65
CA ASP A 368 -13.14 5.20 -23.51
C ASP A 368 -14.59 4.79 -23.84
N PRO A 369 -14.94 3.50 -23.69
CA PRO A 369 -16.29 3.02 -23.91
C PRO A 369 -17.28 3.67 -22.95
N GLU A 370 -18.57 3.66 -23.31
CA GLU A 370 -19.62 4.06 -22.36
C GLU A 370 -19.58 3.18 -21.10
N LEU A 371 -19.96 3.75 -19.96
CA LEU A 371 -19.89 3.09 -18.66
C LEU A 371 -20.62 1.74 -18.65
N GLU A 372 -21.76 1.64 -19.32
CA GLU A 372 -22.51 0.38 -19.45
C GLU A 372 -21.67 -0.72 -20.11
N GLN A 373 -20.97 -0.39 -21.22
CA GLN A 373 -20.09 -1.34 -21.90
C GLN A 373 -18.88 -1.69 -21.04
N ASN A 374 -18.26 -0.70 -20.38
CA ASN A 374 -17.17 -0.94 -19.43
C ASN A 374 -17.58 -1.91 -18.30
N VAL A 375 -18.81 -1.80 -17.80
CA VAL A 375 -19.37 -2.73 -16.80
C VAL A 375 -19.59 -4.12 -17.39
N ARG A 376 -20.13 -4.23 -18.61
CA ARG A 376 -20.29 -5.53 -19.30
C ARG A 376 -18.93 -6.23 -19.48
N ASP A 377 -17.89 -5.49 -19.85
CA ASP A 377 -16.53 -6.02 -20.00
C ASP A 377 -15.95 -6.46 -18.64
N TYR A 378 -16.16 -5.66 -17.59
CA TYR A 378 -15.75 -5.96 -16.22
C TYR A 378 -16.38 -7.25 -15.69
N LEU A 379 -17.68 -7.44 -15.91
CA LEU A 379 -18.39 -8.66 -15.54
C LEU A 379 -17.85 -9.90 -16.27
N ASN A 380 -17.22 -9.70 -17.44
CA ASN A 380 -16.50 -10.72 -18.20
C ASN A 380 -14.98 -10.76 -17.90
N ALA A 381 -14.53 -10.15 -16.81
CA ALA A 381 -13.12 -10.11 -16.38
C ALA A 381 -12.18 -9.46 -17.42
N SER A 382 -12.65 -8.43 -18.10
CA SER A 382 -11.90 -7.69 -19.13
C SER A 382 -12.19 -6.19 -19.10
N GLY A 383 -11.46 -5.44 -19.91
CA GLY A 383 -11.70 -4.02 -20.12
C GLY A 383 -11.10 -3.11 -19.04
N PRO A 384 -11.23 -1.78 -19.20
CA PRO A 384 -10.51 -0.77 -18.41
C PRO A 384 -10.78 -0.86 -16.91
N LEU A 385 -11.99 -1.27 -16.50
CA LEU A 385 -12.35 -1.38 -15.09
C LEU A 385 -11.51 -2.42 -14.33
N THR A 386 -10.93 -3.40 -15.03
CA THR A 386 -10.09 -4.46 -14.45
C THR A 386 -8.61 -4.06 -14.27
N ILE A 387 -8.22 -2.86 -14.71
CA ILE A 387 -6.83 -2.38 -14.70
C ILE A 387 -6.61 -1.49 -13.46
N PRO A 388 -5.89 -1.97 -12.43
CA PRO A 388 -5.70 -1.21 -11.21
C PRO A 388 -4.73 -0.06 -11.38
N GLY A 389 -5.08 1.11 -10.84
CA GLY A 389 -4.20 2.31 -10.86
C GLY A 389 -3.77 2.76 -12.25
N ASN A 390 -4.40 2.21 -13.30
CA ASN A 390 -3.98 2.34 -14.69
C ASN A 390 -2.51 1.95 -14.96
N SER A 391 -1.87 1.15 -14.11
CA SER A 391 -0.45 0.80 -14.26
C SER A 391 -0.29 -0.49 -15.06
N GLN A 392 0.36 -0.42 -16.22
CA GLN A 392 0.52 -1.57 -17.12
C GLN A 392 1.96 -2.03 -17.32
N GLY A 393 2.92 -1.11 -17.28
CA GLY A 393 4.34 -1.40 -17.44
C GLY A 393 5.15 -0.97 -16.24
N LEU A 394 6.17 -1.73 -15.88
CA LEU A 394 7.16 -1.31 -14.88
C LEU A 394 8.58 -1.66 -15.30
N GLY A 395 9.55 -0.99 -14.69
CA GLY A 395 10.95 -1.39 -14.79
C GLY A 395 11.77 -1.00 -13.58
N PHE A 396 12.73 -1.84 -13.25
CA PHE A 396 13.69 -1.62 -12.18
C PHE A 396 15.06 -1.29 -12.76
N PHE A 397 15.57 -0.12 -12.41
CA PHE A 397 16.77 0.45 -13.00
C PHE A 397 17.81 0.76 -11.93
N ARG A 398 19.06 0.66 -12.35
CA ARG A 398 20.22 1.10 -11.58
C ARG A 398 20.74 2.39 -12.18
N THR A 399 20.69 3.48 -11.43
CA THR A 399 21.34 4.73 -11.80
C THR A 399 22.85 4.61 -11.62
N LYS A 400 23.58 5.59 -12.14
CA LYS A 400 25.04 5.69 -11.93
C LYS A 400 25.45 5.90 -10.46
N LEU A 401 24.51 6.23 -9.57
CA LEU A 401 24.77 6.42 -8.14
C LEU A 401 24.81 5.09 -7.38
N SER A 402 23.98 4.13 -7.77
CA SER A 402 23.99 2.80 -7.17
C SER A 402 25.25 2.03 -7.57
N LYS A 403 26.11 1.80 -6.57
CA LYS A 403 27.38 1.08 -6.70
C LYS A 403 27.22 -0.43 -6.67
N ILE A 404 26.04 -0.95 -6.32
CA ILE A 404 25.82 -2.39 -6.09
C ILE A 404 25.28 -3.05 -7.37
N PRO A 405 26.01 -4.00 -7.98
CA PRO A 405 25.52 -4.72 -9.15
C PRO A 405 24.24 -5.52 -8.86
N GLY A 406 23.26 -5.43 -9.76
CA GLY A 406 21.99 -6.15 -9.62
C GLY A 406 20.97 -5.51 -8.67
N TYR A 407 21.29 -4.34 -8.08
CA TYR A 407 20.42 -3.68 -7.10
C TYR A 407 19.84 -2.37 -7.65
N PRO A 408 18.52 -2.31 -7.94
CA PRO A 408 17.90 -1.10 -8.47
C PRO A 408 17.77 -0.02 -7.39
N ASP A 409 17.82 1.24 -7.81
CA ASP A 409 17.57 2.42 -6.96
C ASP A 409 16.42 3.29 -7.51
N ILE A 410 15.93 2.98 -8.72
CA ILE A 410 14.76 3.59 -9.35
C ILE A 410 13.80 2.50 -9.86
N GLU A 411 12.51 2.71 -9.64
CA GLU A 411 11.43 2.06 -10.39
C GLU A 411 10.77 3.10 -11.31
N LEU A 412 10.51 2.71 -12.56
CA LEU A 412 9.66 3.47 -13.48
C LEU A 412 8.35 2.73 -13.68
N ILE A 413 7.21 3.40 -13.50
CA ILE A 413 5.87 2.82 -13.68
C ILE A 413 5.19 3.56 -14.81
N MET A 414 4.82 2.85 -15.87
CA MET A 414 4.18 3.41 -17.05
C MET A 414 2.66 3.20 -16.96
N ASN A 415 1.93 4.31 -17.12
CA ASN A 415 0.47 4.36 -17.16
C ASN A 415 0.04 4.93 -18.53
N PRO A 416 -0.83 4.26 -19.28
CA PRO A 416 -1.18 4.62 -20.65
C PRO A 416 -2.09 5.86 -20.75
N SER A 417 -2.78 6.19 -19.67
CA SER A 417 -3.55 7.43 -19.56
C SER A 417 -3.37 8.09 -18.19
N VAL A 418 -3.89 9.32 -18.07
CA VAL A 418 -3.82 10.13 -16.85
C VAL A 418 -5.20 10.61 -16.45
N SER A 419 -5.40 10.88 -15.17
CA SER A 419 -6.60 11.59 -14.68
C SER A 419 -6.33 13.10 -14.65
N THR A 420 -7.38 13.90 -14.79
CA THR A 420 -7.35 15.36 -14.65
C THR A 420 -8.52 15.84 -13.78
N GLY A 421 -8.65 17.16 -13.58
CA GLY A 421 -9.79 17.75 -12.88
C GLY A 421 -9.78 17.56 -11.35
N THR A 422 -10.96 17.74 -10.74
CA THR A 422 -11.14 17.81 -9.28
C THR A 422 -10.65 16.56 -8.55
N THR A 423 -10.93 15.36 -9.08
CA THR A 423 -10.47 14.11 -8.46
C THR A 423 -8.94 14.05 -8.39
N THR A 424 -8.24 14.44 -9.47
CA THR A 424 -6.77 14.51 -9.47
C THR A 424 -6.26 15.52 -8.44
N GLN A 425 -6.90 16.68 -8.36
CA GLN A 425 -6.56 17.69 -7.36
C GLN A 425 -6.68 17.15 -5.93
N GLN A 426 -7.77 16.45 -5.63
CA GLN A 426 -8.05 15.90 -4.31
C GLN A 426 -7.12 14.73 -3.95
N VAL A 427 -6.91 13.77 -4.87
CA VAL A 427 -6.03 12.59 -4.66
C VAL A 427 -4.61 13.02 -4.30
N TYR A 428 -4.05 13.95 -5.06
CA TYR A 428 -2.66 14.39 -4.89
C TYR A 428 -2.51 15.61 -3.99
N HIS A 429 -3.63 16.17 -3.53
CA HIS A 429 -3.70 17.39 -2.73
C HIS A 429 -3.06 18.60 -3.43
N TYR A 430 -3.05 18.65 -4.76
CA TYR A 430 -2.43 19.72 -5.53
C TYR A 430 -3.14 21.06 -5.34
N ASN A 431 -2.38 22.14 -5.20
CA ASN A 431 -2.94 23.49 -5.18
C ASN A 431 -3.39 23.94 -6.59
N ASP A 432 -4.12 25.05 -6.64
CA ASP A 432 -4.66 25.57 -7.89
C ASP A 432 -3.57 25.93 -8.91
N GLU A 433 -2.39 26.43 -8.47
CA GLU A 433 -1.27 26.77 -9.36
C GLU A 433 -0.76 25.52 -10.12
N VAL A 434 -0.65 24.39 -9.43
CA VAL A 434 -0.26 23.12 -10.04
C VAL A 434 -1.32 22.65 -11.03
N MET A 435 -2.60 22.69 -10.65
CA MET A 435 -3.70 22.28 -11.53
C MET A 435 -3.77 23.12 -12.80
N ASP A 436 -3.70 24.45 -12.66
CA ASP A 436 -3.73 25.39 -13.78
C ASP A 436 -2.52 25.25 -14.70
N THR A 437 -1.34 24.99 -14.14
CA THR A 437 -0.09 24.92 -14.91
C THR A 437 0.10 23.57 -15.60
N ILE A 438 -0.14 22.46 -14.88
CA ILE A 438 0.20 21.11 -15.35
C ILE A 438 -0.99 20.44 -16.05
N TYR A 439 -2.19 20.53 -15.48
CA TYR A 439 -3.32 19.66 -15.87
C TYR A 439 -4.37 20.34 -16.75
N LYS A 440 -4.51 21.67 -16.70
CA LYS A 440 -5.59 22.42 -17.39
C LYS A 440 -5.75 22.15 -18.88
N ASN A 441 -4.64 22.00 -19.61
CA ASN A 441 -4.64 21.82 -21.07
C ASN A 441 -4.30 20.38 -21.48
N MET A 442 -4.32 19.45 -20.53
CA MET A 442 -4.01 18.05 -20.77
C MET A 442 -5.26 17.33 -21.26
N ASN A 443 -5.13 16.52 -22.30
CA ASN A 443 -6.19 15.62 -22.73
C ASN A 443 -5.93 14.23 -22.13
N PRO A 444 -6.77 13.74 -21.20
CA PRO A 444 -6.59 12.46 -20.50
C PRO A 444 -6.38 11.26 -21.42
N SER A 445 -7.11 11.19 -22.55
CA SER A 445 -7.13 10.00 -23.40
C SER A 445 -5.93 9.86 -24.32
N ASN A 446 -5.16 10.93 -24.55
CA ASN A 446 -3.95 10.90 -25.38
C ASN A 446 -2.69 11.34 -24.62
N THR A 447 -2.75 11.32 -23.28
CA THR A 447 -1.62 11.65 -22.41
C THR A 447 -1.31 10.48 -21.51
N PHE A 448 -0.10 9.94 -21.62
CA PHE A 448 0.41 8.89 -20.75
C PHE A 448 1.42 9.46 -19.75
N SER A 449 1.76 8.68 -18.72
CA SER A 449 2.72 9.11 -17.69
C SER A 449 3.72 8.00 -17.36
N ILE A 450 4.91 8.42 -16.92
CA ILE A 450 5.90 7.52 -16.33
C ILE A 450 6.22 8.03 -14.92
N TYR A 451 5.76 7.32 -13.90
CA TYR A 451 6.12 7.65 -12.52
C TYR A 451 7.57 7.27 -12.26
N VAL A 452 8.28 8.13 -11.56
CA VAL A 452 9.67 7.89 -11.13
C VAL A 452 9.67 7.70 -9.63
N MET A 453 9.93 6.48 -9.17
CA MET A 453 9.91 6.12 -7.75
C MET A 453 11.33 5.87 -7.22
N LEU A 454 11.64 6.48 -6.07
CA LEU A 454 12.87 6.24 -5.31
C LEU A 454 12.74 5.00 -4.43
N LEU A 455 13.59 3.99 -4.64
CA LEU A 455 13.49 2.70 -3.93
C LEU A 455 14.21 2.67 -2.59
N HIS A 456 15.32 3.38 -2.44
CA HIS A 456 16.17 3.32 -1.24
C HIS A 456 16.43 4.71 -0.67
N PRO A 457 15.40 5.36 -0.08
CA PRO A 457 15.52 6.70 0.46
C PRO A 457 16.58 6.75 1.56
N LYS A 458 17.37 7.83 1.59
CA LYS A 458 18.32 8.18 2.66
C LYS A 458 17.67 9.06 3.72
N SER A 459 16.67 9.84 3.32
CA SER A 459 15.84 10.62 4.24
C SER A 459 15.16 9.72 5.27
N ARG A 460 15.04 10.21 6.51
CA ARG A 460 14.35 9.51 7.61
C ARG A 460 13.39 10.46 8.30
N GLY A 461 12.12 10.09 8.30
CA GLY A 461 11.03 10.80 8.93
C GLY A 461 10.69 10.29 10.33
N SER A 462 9.52 10.70 10.81
CA SER A 462 8.96 10.21 12.07
C SER A 462 7.42 10.27 12.13
N VAL A 463 6.83 9.42 12.96
CA VAL A 463 5.45 9.48 13.44
C VAL A 463 5.45 9.82 14.94
N ARG A 464 4.68 10.84 15.35
CA ARG A 464 4.62 11.31 16.74
C ARG A 464 3.19 11.51 17.19
N LEU A 465 2.92 11.32 18.48
CA LEU A 465 1.63 11.72 19.03
C LEU A 465 1.42 13.23 18.87
N LYS A 466 0.22 13.62 18.46
CA LYS A 466 -0.25 15.01 18.51
C LYS A 466 -0.77 15.38 19.91
N SER A 467 -1.44 14.42 20.55
CA SER A 467 -1.95 14.52 21.91
C SER A 467 -2.00 13.14 22.58
N LYS A 468 -2.45 13.06 23.84
CA LYS A 468 -2.71 11.79 24.53
C LYS A 468 -4.04 11.13 24.14
N SER A 469 -4.81 11.76 23.25
CA SER A 469 -6.07 11.20 22.75
C SER A 469 -5.78 10.10 21.73
N PRO A 470 -6.35 8.89 21.89
CA PRO A 470 -6.25 7.85 20.86
C PRO A 470 -7.05 8.19 19.60
N TYR A 471 -7.94 9.19 19.69
CA TYR A 471 -8.82 9.58 18.59
C TYR A 471 -8.22 10.67 17.70
N GLU A 472 -7.15 11.34 18.12
CA GLU A 472 -6.47 12.33 17.28
C GLU A 472 -5.43 11.65 16.41
N TYR A 473 -5.37 12.01 15.14
CA TYR A 473 -4.36 11.51 14.23
C TYR A 473 -2.95 11.95 14.65
N PRO A 474 -1.94 11.08 14.46
CA PRO A 474 -0.56 11.40 14.81
C PRO A 474 0.03 12.40 13.81
N LEU A 475 1.08 13.08 14.23
CA LEU A 475 1.89 13.90 13.34
C LEU A 475 2.78 12.99 12.50
N ILE A 476 2.63 13.05 11.18
CA ILE A 476 3.43 12.26 10.21
C ILE A 476 4.37 13.20 9.49
N ASN A 477 5.68 13.00 9.63
CA ASN A 477 6.68 13.84 8.97
C ASN A 477 7.67 12.97 8.19
N PRO A 478 7.45 12.75 6.88
CA PRO A 478 8.33 11.92 6.05
C PRO A 478 9.73 12.49 5.85
N LYS A 479 9.86 13.83 5.85
CA LYS A 479 11.11 14.55 5.57
C LYS A 479 11.75 14.17 4.24
N PHE A 480 10.97 14.00 3.18
CA PHE A 480 11.50 13.67 1.85
C PHE A 480 12.59 14.66 1.38
N PHE A 481 13.63 14.11 0.74
CA PHE A 481 14.78 14.86 0.19
C PHE A 481 15.54 15.70 1.24
N SER A 482 15.47 15.30 2.51
CA SER A 482 16.16 15.97 3.62
C SER A 482 17.55 15.42 3.89
N ASP A 483 17.95 14.34 3.23
CA ASP A 483 19.25 13.71 3.36
C ASP A 483 20.41 14.69 3.11
N ALA A 484 21.50 14.53 3.87
CA ALA A 484 22.57 15.51 3.95
C ALA A 484 23.30 15.71 2.61
N GLU A 485 23.43 14.64 1.83
CA GLU A 485 24.17 14.62 0.56
C GLU A 485 23.30 14.94 -0.67
N ASN A 486 21.98 15.08 -0.49
CA ASN A 486 20.99 15.22 -1.57
C ASN A 486 21.03 14.06 -2.59
N GLU A 487 21.37 12.86 -2.12
CA GLU A 487 21.35 11.62 -2.90
C GLU A 487 19.93 11.28 -3.35
N ASP A 488 18.91 11.49 -2.51
CA ASP A 488 17.53 11.13 -2.84
C ASP A 488 17.04 11.90 -4.07
N ILE A 489 17.20 13.23 -4.05
CA ILE A 489 16.75 14.10 -5.15
C ILE A 489 17.64 13.95 -6.40
N GLU A 490 18.93 13.64 -6.24
CA GLU A 490 19.78 13.33 -7.40
C GLU A 490 19.40 12.01 -8.06
N THR A 491 19.08 10.98 -7.26
CA THR A 491 18.63 9.68 -7.75
C THR A 491 17.33 9.83 -8.55
N MET A 492 16.36 10.59 -8.02
CA MET A 492 15.13 10.95 -8.73
C MET A 492 15.41 11.67 -10.06
N TYR A 493 16.34 12.63 -10.07
CA TYR A 493 16.74 13.32 -11.29
C TYR A 493 17.36 12.36 -12.33
N GLN A 494 18.19 11.39 -11.89
CA GLN A 494 18.69 10.35 -12.80
C GLN A 494 17.56 9.46 -13.32
N GLY A 495 16.55 9.14 -12.50
CA GLY A 495 15.34 8.43 -12.92
C GLY A 495 14.55 9.17 -14.01
N ILE A 496 14.36 10.49 -13.86
CA ILE A 496 13.72 11.32 -14.91
C ILE A 496 14.51 11.25 -16.21
N LYS A 497 15.85 11.33 -16.15
CA LYS A 497 16.69 11.20 -17.34
C LYS A 497 16.54 9.84 -18.03
N LEU A 498 16.43 8.75 -17.25
CA LEU A 498 16.20 7.41 -17.78
C LEU A 498 14.85 7.31 -18.49
N ALA A 499 13.79 7.85 -17.88
CA ALA A 499 12.46 7.88 -18.51
C ALA A 499 12.47 8.70 -19.83
N MET A 500 13.17 9.84 -19.85
CA MET A 500 13.34 10.64 -21.07
C MET A 500 14.12 9.91 -22.17
N GLU A 501 15.16 9.15 -21.81
CA GLU A 501 15.92 8.31 -22.74
C GLU A 501 15.00 7.24 -23.37
N ILE A 502 14.18 6.58 -22.54
CA ILE A 502 13.21 5.56 -22.98
C ILE A 502 12.22 6.13 -23.98
N VAL A 503 11.59 7.28 -23.67
CA VAL A 503 10.59 7.91 -24.55
C VAL A 503 11.22 8.46 -25.85
N ASN A 504 12.52 8.74 -25.86
CA ASN A 504 13.23 9.20 -27.05
C ASN A 504 13.70 8.05 -28.00
N THR A 505 13.03 6.91 -27.95
CA THR A 505 13.32 5.75 -28.81
C THR A 505 12.30 5.60 -29.93
N ALA A 506 12.64 4.79 -30.93
CA ALA A 506 11.77 4.57 -32.09
C ALA A 506 10.36 4.01 -31.73
N PRO A 507 10.21 3.06 -30.78
CA PRO A 507 8.90 2.59 -30.34
C PRO A 507 7.96 3.69 -29.86
N PHE A 508 8.45 4.63 -29.06
CA PHE A 508 7.65 5.77 -28.60
C PHE A 508 7.42 6.81 -29.70
N HIS A 509 8.39 7.02 -30.59
CA HIS A 509 8.18 7.89 -31.77
C HIS A 509 7.08 7.37 -32.71
N ARG A 510 6.88 6.04 -32.81
CA ARG A 510 5.81 5.44 -33.63
C ARG A 510 4.40 5.78 -33.13
N ILE A 511 4.24 5.93 -31.82
CA ILE A 511 2.99 6.43 -31.21
C ILE A 511 3.01 7.95 -31.05
N GLY A 512 3.90 8.66 -31.76
CA GLY A 512 3.94 10.12 -31.75
C GLY A 512 4.25 10.74 -30.38
N ALA A 513 4.94 10.00 -29.50
CA ALA A 513 5.18 10.44 -28.12
C ALA A 513 5.96 11.77 -28.07
N LYS A 514 5.45 12.75 -27.32
CA LYS A 514 6.09 14.05 -27.11
C LYS A 514 6.02 14.47 -25.65
N PRO A 515 7.11 15.02 -25.08
CA PRO A 515 7.09 15.53 -23.73
C PRO A 515 6.06 16.63 -23.52
N LEU A 516 5.28 16.54 -22.44
CA LEU A 516 4.34 17.56 -22.01
C LEU A 516 4.82 18.15 -20.69
N TYR A 517 5.77 19.09 -20.76
CA TYR A 517 6.32 19.75 -19.58
C TYR A 517 5.88 21.21 -19.50
N ALA A 518 5.15 21.55 -18.46
CA ALA A 518 4.85 22.93 -18.11
C ALA A 518 5.71 23.36 -16.90
N PRO A 519 6.53 24.42 -17.03
CA PRO A 519 7.33 24.90 -15.92
C PRO A 519 6.43 25.61 -14.89
N LEU A 520 6.35 25.06 -13.68
CA LEU A 520 5.71 25.71 -12.54
C LEU A 520 6.28 27.12 -12.36
N PRO A 521 5.45 28.14 -12.03
CA PRO A 521 5.91 29.50 -11.79
C PRO A 521 7.16 29.60 -10.92
N ALA A 522 7.19 28.90 -9.78
CA ALA A 522 8.34 28.85 -8.86
C ALA A 522 9.65 28.30 -9.48
N CYS A 523 9.54 27.52 -10.56
CA CYS A 523 10.63 26.85 -11.24
C CYS A 523 11.11 27.57 -12.51
N ARG A 524 10.40 28.59 -13.01
CA ARG A 524 10.75 29.36 -14.22
C ARG A 524 12.07 30.14 -14.11
N ARG A 525 12.52 30.43 -12.88
CA ARG A 525 13.83 31.07 -12.62
C ARG A 525 15.04 30.21 -13.01
N TYR A 526 14.85 28.91 -13.20
CA TYR A 526 15.92 28.01 -13.61
C TYR A 526 15.87 27.77 -15.13
N ARG A 527 17.04 27.62 -15.76
CA ARG A 527 17.12 27.24 -17.18
C ARG A 527 16.29 25.98 -17.42
N TYR A 528 15.41 26.04 -18.41
CA TYR A 528 14.50 24.94 -18.78
C TYR A 528 15.28 23.62 -18.95
N LEU A 529 14.73 22.53 -18.39
CA LEU A 529 15.31 21.17 -18.35
C LEU A 529 16.69 21.02 -17.69
N SER A 530 17.22 22.07 -17.06
CA SER A 530 18.45 21.95 -16.26
C SER A 530 18.23 21.11 -15.00
N ARG A 531 19.32 20.63 -14.39
CA ARG A 531 19.28 19.94 -13.09
C ARG A 531 18.54 20.74 -12.02
N LYS A 532 18.76 22.07 -11.95
CA LYS A 532 18.08 22.94 -10.98
C LYS A 532 16.57 23.09 -11.27
N TYR A 533 16.18 23.09 -12.55
CA TYR A 533 14.77 23.06 -12.95
C TYR A 533 14.11 21.77 -12.46
N TRP A 534 14.72 20.61 -12.71
CA TRP A 534 14.17 19.32 -12.28
C TRP A 534 14.12 19.17 -10.76
N TYR A 535 15.15 19.63 -10.05
CA TYR A 535 15.11 19.66 -8.59
C TYR A 535 13.92 20.49 -8.09
N CYS A 536 13.67 21.65 -8.70
CA CYS A 536 12.51 22.45 -8.35
C CYS A 536 11.19 21.70 -8.61
N GLN A 537 11.02 21.11 -9.80
CA GLN A 537 9.82 20.33 -10.14
C GLN A 537 9.61 19.15 -9.18
N ILE A 538 10.67 18.39 -8.87
CA ILE A 538 10.62 17.25 -7.93
C ILE A 538 10.13 17.72 -6.56
N ARG A 539 10.67 18.82 -6.01
CA ARG A 539 10.25 19.31 -4.69
C ARG A 539 8.78 19.75 -4.64
N HIS A 540 8.21 20.20 -5.76
CA HIS A 540 6.81 20.63 -5.79
C HIS A 540 5.84 19.47 -6.06
N LEU A 541 6.22 18.52 -6.92
CA LEU A 541 5.28 17.53 -7.47
C LEU A 541 5.60 16.08 -7.08
N ALA A 542 6.73 15.83 -6.42
CA ALA A 542 6.95 14.53 -5.80
C ALA A 542 6.19 14.45 -4.47
N SER A 543 5.54 13.31 -4.27
CA SER A 543 4.83 12.93 -3.05
C SER A 543 5.23 11.51 -2.67
N HIS A 544 4.54 10.91 -1.72
CA HIS A 544 4.67 9.48 -1.44
C HIS A 544 3.89 8.62 -2.44
N ILE A 545 4.22 7.34 -2.49
CA ILE A 545 3.42 6.29 -3.14
C ILE A 545 2.84 5.29 -2.12
N TYR A 546 2.61 5.77 -0.89
CA TYR A 546 1.84 5.08 0.15
C TYR A 546 2.53 3.79 0.67
N HIS A 547 3.86 3.80 0.77
CA HIS A 547 4.69 2.68 1.22
C HIS A 547 5.44 2.98 2.55
N PRO A 548 4.74 3.42 3.62
CA PRO A 548 5.42 3.75 4.87
C PRO A 548 5.98 2.50 5.52
N VAL A 549 7.21 2.58 6.02
CA VAL A 549 7.89 1.50 6.75
C VAL A 549 8.76 2.03 7.89
N GLY A 550 9.23 1.14 8.76
CA GLY A 550 10.35 1.39 9.68
C GLY A 550 10.03 2.05 11.02
N THR A 551 8.77 2.42 11.27
CA THR A 551 8.37 3.10 12.51
C THR A 551 8.39 2.23 13.77
N CYS A 552 8.47 0.92 13.62
CA CYS A 552 8.75 -0.04 14.69
C CYS A 552 9.92 -0.94 14.31
N LYS A 553 11.00 -0.34 13.79
CA LYS A 553 12.18 -0.98 13.20
C LYS A 553 12.62 -2.27 13.92
N MET A 554 12.75 -3.35 13.15
CA MET A 554 13.37 -4.60 13.59
C MET A 554 14.89 -4.46 13.71
N GLY A 555 15.46 -4.98 14.80
CA GLY A 555 16.90 -5.02 14.99
C GLY A 555 17.33 -5.62 16.33
N PRO A 556 18.62 -5.98 16.48
CA PRO A 556 19.10 -6.65 17.68
C PRO A 556 19.31 -5.72 18.88
N ASN A 557 19.42 -4.41 18.68
CA ASN A 557 19.83 -3.47 19.72
C ASN A 557 18.86 -2.28 19.84
N PRO A 558 18.06 -2.20 20.93
CA PRO A 558 17.12 -1.10 21.13
C PRO A 558 17.80 0.26 21.33
N PHE A 559 19.03 0.30 21.86
CA PHE A 559 19.83 1.54 21.97
C PHE A 559 20.28 2.09 20.62
N LYS A 560 20.19 1.29 19.54
CA LYS A 560 20.45 1.71 18.16
C LYS A 560 19.14 1.91 17.37
N GLY A 561 18.02 2.05 18.06
CA GLY A 561 16.72 2.37 17.48
C GLY A 561 15.87 1.17 17.08
N ALA A 562 16.23 -0.05 17.48
CA ALA A 562 15.34 -1.21 17.30
C ALA A 562 14.15 -1.15 18.27
N VAL A 563 12.95 -1.43 17.77
CA VAL A 563 11.72 -1.53 18.55
C VAL A 563 11.35 -2.99 18.79
N VAL A 564 11.56 -3.84 17.78
CA VAL A 564 11.37 -5.29 17.89
C VAL A 564 12.65 -6.06 17.57
N ASP A 565 12.78 -7.26 18.14
CA ASP A 565 13.85 -8.19 17.78
C ASP A 565 13.58 -8.94 16.46
N HIS A 566 14.48 -9.84 16.07
CA HIS A 566 14.35 -10.63 14.84
C HIS A 566 13.19 -11.64 14.86
N GLU A 567 12.62 -11.93 16.04
CA GLU A 567 11.40 -12.70 16.20
C GLU A 567 10.17 -11.80 16.28
N LEU A 568 10.32 -10.49 16.09
CA LEU A 568 9.28 -9.47 16.14
C LEU A 568 8.71 -9.21 17.55
N LYS A 569 9.40 -9.63 18.60
CA LYS A 569 9.05 -9.31 20.00
C LYS A 569 9.47 -7.89 20.32
N VAL A 570 8.60 -7.13 20.97
CA VAL A 570 8.93 -5.78 21.44
C VAL A 570 10.01 -5.84 22.50
N HIS A 571 11.09 -5.09 22.32
CA HIS A 571 12.20 -5.06 23.28
C HIS A 571 11.69 -4.59 24.66
N GLY A 572 12.03 -5.34 25.71
CA GLY A 572 11.68 -4.98 27.09
C GLY A 572 10.22 -5.20 27.51
N VAL A 573 9.34 -5.67 26.60
CA VAL A 573 7.92 -5.94 26.90
C VAL A 573 7.55 -7.35 26.47
N GLY A 574 7.23 -8.21 27.44
CA GLY A 574 6.80 -9.58 27.19
C GLY A 574 5.39 -9.68 26.62
N ASN A 575 5.09 -10.79 25.95
CA ASN A 575 3.77 -11.10 25.38
C ASN A 575 3.27 -10.08 24.35
N LEU A 576 4.17 -9.31 23.74
CA LEU A 576 3.84 -8.27 22.77
C LEU A 576 4.74 -8.39 21.55
N ARG A 577 4.12 -8.44 20.37
CA ARG A 577 4.81 -8.38 19.06
C ARG A 577 4.23 -7.28 18.19
N VAL A 578 5.03 -6.82 17.23
CA VAL A 578 4.57 -5.98 16.12
C VAL A 578 4.85 -6.73 14.83
N ALA A 579 3.86 -6.89 13.96
CA ALA A 579 4.00 -7.60 12.70
C ALA A 579 3.16 -6.94 11.62
N ASP A 580 3.75 -5.91 11.02
CA ASP A 580 3.26 -5.21 9.84
C ASP A 580 4.46 -4.48 9.18
N ALA A 581 4.20 -3.63 8.19
CA ALA A 581 5.26 -2.89 7.48
C ALA A 581 6.13 -1.98 8.38
N SER A 582 5.69 -1.65 9.60
CA SER A 582 6.45 -0.82 10.54
C SER A 582 7.77 -1.45 10.98
N ILE A 583 7.88 -2.79 10.94
CA ILE A 583 9.09 -3.50 11.40
C ILE A 583 10.20 -3.52 10.36
N ILE A 584 9.88 -3.22 9.10
CA ILE A 584 10.84 -3.26 7.99
C ILE A 584 11.98 -2.27 8.28
N PRO A 585 13.23 -2.73 8.45
CA PRO A 585 14.30 -1.86 8.92
C PRO A 585 14.77 -0.86 7.84
N GLU A 586 14.74 -1.27 6.59
CA GLU A 586 15.12 -0.51 5.39
C GLU A 586 14.13 -0.83 4.27
N ALA A 587 13.69 0.19 3.54
CA ALA A 587 12.70 0.03 2.47
C ALA A 587 13.20 -0.91 1.35
N THR A 588 12.29 -1.70 0.81
CA THR A 588 12.57 -2.70 -0.23
C THR A 588 12.53 -2.11 -1.63
N SER A 589 13.21 -2.72 -2.60
CA SER A 589 13.08 -2.43 -4.03
C SER A 589 11.70 -2.86 -4.58
N GLY A 590 10.61 -2.24 -4.15
CA GLY A 590 9.26 -2.55 -4.64
C GLY A 590 8.14 -2.15 -3.69
N HIS A 591 6.95 -2.65 -3.97
CA HIS A 591 5.70 -2.30 -3.28
C HIS A 591 5.56 -3.11 -1.99
N THR A 592 4.98 -2.53 -0.94
CA THR A 592 5.09 -3.09 0.42
C THR A 592 4.04 -4.15 0.77
N ASN A 593 2.99 -4.34 -0.04
CA ASN A 593 1.88 -5.24 0.29
C ASN A 593 2.32 -6.71 0.38
N ALA A 594 3.07 -7.20 -0.61
CA ALA A 594 3.56 -8.58 -0.61
C ALA A 594 4.50 -8.83 0.58
N VAL A 595 5.34 -7.85 0.92
CA VAL A 595 6.25 -7.91 2.07
C VAL A 595 5.49 -7.98 3.38
N ALA A 596 4.42 -7.18 3.55
CA ALA A 596 3.57 -7.24 4.74
C ALA A 596 2.89 -8.62 4.90
N ILE A 597 2.42 -9.21 3.80
CA ILE A 597 1.85 -10.58 3.79
C ILE A 597 2.91 -11.61 4.19
N MET A 598 4.13 -11.50 3.65
CA MET A 598 5.27 -12.35 4.01
C MET A 598 5.61 -12.24 5.50
N ILE A 599 5.61 -11.03 6.07
CA ILE A 599 5.79 -10.80 7.52
C ILE A 599 4.72 -11.55 8.31
N GLY A 600 3.46 -11.49 7.87
CA GLY A 600 2.35 -12.21 8.50
C GLY A 600 2.52 -13.74 8.47
N GLU A 601 2.93 -14.31 7.33
CA GLU A 601 3.24 -15.75 7.23
C GLU A 601 4.40 -16.15 8.14
N LYS A 602 5.49 -15.39 8.10
CA LYS A 602 6.69 -15.68 8.90
C LYS A 602 6.42 -15.58 10.40
N LEU A 603 5.71 -14.54 10.84
CA LEU A 603 5.32 -14.41 12.25
C LEU A 603 4.49 -15.60 12.70
N SER A 604 3.54 -16.04 11.86
CA SER A 604 2.67 -17.16 12.20
C SER A 604 3.46 -18.43 12.49
N ASP A 605 4.52 -18.69 11.71
CA ASP A 605 5.45 -19.80 11.97
C ASP A 605 6.29 -19.58 13.23
N LEU A 606 6.77 -18.36 13.50
CA LEU A 606 7.52 -18.05 14.74
C LEU A 606 6.67 -18.27 15.99
N ILE A 607 5.40 -17.86 15.97
CA ILE A 607 4.45 -18.11 17.07
C ILE A 607 4.19 -19.60 17.21
N LYS A 608 3.94 -20.32 16.11
CA LYS A 608 3.76 -21.78 16.13
C LYS A 608 4.97 -22.47 16.75
N ALA A 609 6.18 -22.16 16.32
CA ALA A 609 7.41 -22.72 16.89
C ALA A 609 7.67 -22.37 18.36
N THR A 610 7.06 -21.30 18.88
CA THR A 610 7.18 -20.91 20.30
C THR A 610 6.22 -21.68 21.20
N TYR A 611 5.04 -22.06 20.71
CA TYR A 611 3.94 -22.59 21.54
C TYR A 611 3.38 -23.96 21.13
N ASP A 612 3.78 -24.50 19.97
CA ASP A 612 3.52 -25.87 19.53
C ASP A 612 4.82 -26.68 19.61
#